data_AF-A0A2E3DYQ9-F1
#
_entry.id   AF-A0A2E3DYQ9-F1
#
_cell.length_a   1.000
_cell.length_b   1.000
_cell.length_c   1.000
_cell.angle_alpha   90.00
_cell.angle_beta   90.00
_cell.angle_gamma   90.00
#
_symmetry.space_group_name_H-M   'P 1'
#
loop_
_entity.id
_entity.type
_entity.pdbx_description
1 polymer ?
#
loop_
_entity_poly.entity_id
_entity_poly.type
_entity_poly.pdbx_seq_one_letter_code
_entity_poly.pdbx_strand_id
1 'polypeptide(L)'
;MGLLVGLLFSALAVSAVAAYFSIVGLMAIFSGLPQSIFAMGIVLEIAKLVTASWVYQYWKKTSFLMKSYMVSAVIILSVITSIGIFGFLSKAHLDQSATTGDAVAQVERIEDLIQRENLRITTAEEQITRIESGGTLDVSESIKQQEEIRDTAWNRIQDDVQYAENQIEKIREGLESDLLKKQSELDALDAIVKSYTDQGTTTQDAGAFQRDIVVDNVAKGREVREEQKPERDRIALEMGELRGYAETQIAGYRNQIKDYRSSVQDTIDGANREINKLREQGADDQASRDEQIDTIQGRIDSAYEKIDDYNVELFDKQSIVRDIEKEVGPIKYVAQLLYGNSGAGAVDNAVTLLILLLVFVFDPLAIVLVLAANLSFKERQGELITPMSVDETIVEEQIIPDEEPAGMPTDELPEMDDWVRDKYGTSSGMENLSDTDKKKLEWLIDKKKSQE
;
A
#
# COMPACT_ATOMS: atom_id res chain seq x y z
N MET A 1 28.81 -70.14 -28.23
CA MET A 1 29.36 -68.86 -28.74
C MET A 1 28.40 -67.69 -28.56
N GLY A 2 27.13 -67.80 -29.01
CA GLY A 2 26.15 -66.70 -28.89
C GLY A 2 25.90 -66.17 -27.47
N LEU A 3 25.80 -67.04 -26.46
CA LEU A 3 25.57 -66.63 -25.06
C LEU A 3 26.77 -65.86 -24.47
N LEU A 4 28.01 -66.23 -24.83
CA LEU A 4 29.21 -65.52 -24.36
C LEU A 4 29.34 -64.13 -24.99
N VAL A 5 29.04 -64.02 -26.28
CA VAL A 5 29.02 -62.72 -26.99
C VAL A 5 27.90 -61.82 -26.43
N GLY A 6 26.73 -62.39 -26.15
CA GLY A 6 25.62 -61.67 -25.52
C GLY A 6 25.93 -61.17 -24.11
N LEU A 7 26.61 -61.98 -23.29
CA LEU A 7 27.06 -61.58 -21.95
C LEU A 7 28.08 -60.43 -22.01
N LEU A 8 29.09 -60.54 -22.88
CA LEU A 8 30.11 -59.49 -23.03
C LEU A 8 29.48 -58.17 -23.53
N PHE A 9 28.60 -58.25 -24.54
CA PHE A 9 27.91 -57.09 -25.07
C PHE A 9 27.03 -56.42 -24.02
N SER A 10 26.25 -57.20 -23.26
CA SER A 10 25.39 -56.69 -22.19
C SER A 10 26.22 -56.01 -21.09
N ALA A 11 27.31 -56.64 -20.64
CA ALA A 11 28.20 -56.09 -19.63
C ALA A 11 28.83 -54.76 -20.07
N LEU A 12 29.32 -54.70 -21.33
CA LEU A 12 29.89 -53.47 -21.89
C LEU A 12 28.83 -52.38 -22.07
N ALA A 13 27.62 -52.72 -22.51
CA ALA A 13 26.53 -51.76 -22.69
C ALA A 13 26.10 -51.14 -21.35
N VAL A 14 25.88 -51.96 -20.32
CA VAL A 14 25.55 -51.47 -18.96
C VAL A 14 26.67 -50.60 -18.42
N SER A 15 27.93 -51.04 -18.57
CA SER A 15 29.09 -50.26 -18.12
C SER A 15 29.22 -48.94 -18.87
N ALA A 16 28.98 -48.90 -20.18
CA ALA A 16 29.08 -47.70 -20.98
C ALA A 16 28.00 -46.66 -20.61
N VAL A 17 26.76 -47.10 -20.40
CA VAL A 17 25.66 -46.22 -19.97
C VAL A 17 25.92 -45.68 -18.56
N ALA A 18 26.36 -46.55 -17.63
CA ALA A 18 26.71 -46.14 -16.27
C ALA A 18 27.89 -45.15 -16.26
N ALA A 19 28.92 -45.40 -17.06
CA ALA A 19 30.05 -44.49 -17.24
C ALA A 19 29.60 -43.14 -17.79
N TYR A 20 28.75 -43.11 -18.82
CA TYR A 20 28.24 -41.86 -19.39
C TYR A 20 27.49 -41.01 -18.34
N PHE A 21 26.49 -41.59 -17.65
CA PHE A 21 25.75 -40.85 -16.62
C PHE A 21 26.64 -40.44 -15.46
N SER A 22 27.59 -41.29 -15.06
CA SER A 22 28.52 -40.95 -13.99
C SER A 22 29.42 -39.78 -14.33
N ILE A 23 30.04 -39.79 -15.52
CA ILE A 23 30.96 -38.75 -15.96
C ILE A 23 30.23 -37.41 -16.09
N VAL A 24 29.05 -37.38 -16.72
CA VAL A 24 28.27 -36.14 -16.85
C VAL A 24 27.82 -35.61 -15.50
N GLY A 25 27.46 -36.49 -14.56
CA GLY A 25 27.10 -36.08 -13.21
C GLY A 25 28.26 -35.56 -12.37
N LEU A 26 29.45 -36.16 -12.48
CA LEU A 26 30.67 -35.63 -11.86
C LEU A 26 31.09 -34.28 -12.46
N MET A 27 30.93 -34.09 -13.76
CA MET A 27 31.14 -32.79 -14.42
C MET A 27 30.19 -31.71 -13.90
N ALA A 28 28.96 -32.10 -13.52
CA ALA A 28 28.00 -31.17 -12.91
C ALA A 28 28.41 -30.76 -11.49
N ILE A 29 29.00 -31.67 -10.71
CA ILE A 29 29.52 -31.39 -9.36
C ILE A 29 30.76 -30.49 -9.42
N PHE A 30 31.67 -30.74 -10.37
CA PHE A 30 32.91 -29.99 -10.58
C PHE A 30 32.83 -29.08 -11.81
N SER A 31 31.85 -28.18 -11.83
CA SER A 31 31.52 -27.34 -13.00
C SER A 31 32.64 -26.41 -13.47
N GLY A 32 33.63 -26.13 -12.63
CA GLY A 32 34.77 -25.27 -12.97
C GLY A 32 35.77 -25.86 -13.97
N LEU A 33 35.85 -27.20 -14.11
CA LEU A 33 36.84 -27.87 -14.98
C LEU A 33 36.25 -29.11 -15.70
N PRO A 34 35.19 -28.95 -16.51
CA PRO A 34 34.42 -30.08 -17.04
C PRO A 34 35.22 -30.99 -17.98
N GLN A 35 36.12 -30.42 -18.80
CA GLN A 35 36.93 -31.19 -19.75
C GLN A 35 37.95 -32.09 -19.03
N SER A 36 38.52 -31.62 -17.92
CA SER A 36 39.47 -32.38 -17.12
C SER A 36 38.79 -33.57 -16.44
N ILE A 37 37.60 -33.35 -15.88
CA ILE A 37 36.81 -34.41 -15.23
C ILE A 37 36.31 -35.45 -16.24
N PHE A 38 35.95 -35.00 -17.45
CA PHE A 38 35.57 -35.90 -18.54
C PHE A 38 36.71 -36.86 -18.92
N ALA A 39 37.90 -36.33 -19.18
CA ALA A 39 39.08 -37.15 -19.50
C ALA A 39 39.44 -38.10 -18.35
N MET A 40 39.44 -37.59 -17.12
CA MET A 40 39.70 -38.36 -15.91
C MET A 40 38.71 -39.53 -15.74
N GLY A 41 37.41 -39.26 -15.91
CA GLY A 41 36.35 -40.25 -15.75
C GLY A 41 36.42 -41.38 -16.77
N ILE A 42 36.77 -41.08 -18.04
CA ILE A 42 36.99 -42.13 -19.05
C ILE A 42 38.11 -43.08 -18.62
N VAL A 43 39.24 -42.52 -18.18
CA VAL A 43 40.39 -43.33 -17.75
C VAL A 43 40.02 -44.18 -16.54
N LEU A 44 39.28 -43.63 -15.58
CA LEU A 44 38.81 -44.36 -14.40
C LEU A 44 37.90 -45.53 -14.72
N GLU A 45 36.93 -45.31 -15.60
CA GLU A 45 35.97 -46.35 -15.98
C GLU A 45 36.68 -47.51 -16.70
N ILE A 46 37.66 -47.20 -17.56
CA ILE A 46 38.52 -48.21 -18.19
C ILE A 46 39.38 -48.92 -17.12
N ALA A 47 40.05 -48.16 -16.25
CA ALA A 47 40.93 -48.69 -15.20
C ALA A 47 40.17 -49.62 -14.24
N LYS A 48 38.92 -49.32 -13.90
CA LYS A 48 38.05 -50.17 -13.08
C LYS A 48 37.83 -51.52 -13.73
N LEU A 49 37.45 -51.55 -15.02
CA LEU A 49 37.21 -52.78 -15.77
C LEU A 49 38.49 -53.62 -15.93
N VAL A 50 39.61 -52.97 -16.24
CA VAL A 50 40.92 -53.64 -16.37
C VAL A 50 41.36 -54.23 -15.04
N THR A 51 41.26 -53.46 -13.95
CA THR A 51 41.59 -53.91 -12.58
C THR A 51 40.72 -55.11 -12.18
N ALA A 52 39.41 -55.03 -12.38
CA ALA A 52 38.50 -56.12 -12.06
C ALA A 52 38.82 -57.40 -12.85
N SER A 53 39.10 -57.26 -14.16
CA SER A 53 39.48 -58.39 -15.01
C SER A 53 40.83 -59.00 -14.60
N TRP A 54 41.82 -58.16 -14.28
CA TRP A 54 43.15 -58.61 -13.88
C TRP A 54 43.12 -59.35 -12.54
N VAL A 55 42.42 -58.80 -11.53
CA VAL A 55 42.24 -59.45 -10.22
C VAL A 55 41.58 -60.82 -10.36
N TYR A 56 40.58 -60.95 -11.25
CA TYR A 56 39.94 -62.22 -11.54
C TYR A 56 40.90 -63.24 -12.16
N GLN A 57 41.72 -62.82 -13.12
CA GLN A 57 42.68 -63.70 -13.83
C GLN A 57 43.84 -64.15 -12.93
N TYR A 58 44.38 -63.26 -12.09
CA TYR A 58 45.60 -63.50 -11.29
C TYR A 58 45.33 -63.75 -9.80
N TRP A 59 44.10 -64.13 -9.45
CA TRP A 59 43.62 -64.28 -8.06
C TRP A 59 44.49 -65.16 -7.16
N LYS A 60 45.10 -66.22 -7.73
CA LYS A 60 45.93 -67.20 -7.02
C LYS A 60 47.44 -66.89 -7.04
N LYS A 61 47.88 -65.95 -7.89
CA LYS A 61 49.31 -65.68 -8.15
C LYS A 61 49.82 -64.38 -7.52
N THR A 62 48.90 -63.52 -7.12
CA THR A 62 49.20 -62.17 -6.63
C THR A 62 49.29 -62.16 -5.10
N SER A 63 50.15 -61.29 -4.54
CA SER A 63 50.26 -61.09 -3.09
C SER A 63 48.95 -60.55 -2.49
N PHE A 64 48.71 -60.88 -1.22
CA PHE A 64 47.47 -60.51 -0.53
C PHE A 64 47.25 -59.00 -0.49
N LEU A 65 48.30 -58.21 -0.25
CA LEU A 65 48.28 -56.74 -0.20
C LEU A 65 47.81 -56.10 -1.51
N MET A 66 48.32 -56.58 -2.64
CA MET A 66 47.96 -56.02 -3.95
C MET A 66 46.52 -56.38 -4.33
N LYS A 67 46.10 -57.60 -3.99
CA LYS A 67 44.73 -58.08 -4.19
C LYS A 67 43.72 -57.31 -3.35
N SER A 68 43.98 -57.11 -2.05
CA SER A 68 43.07 -56.39 -1.16
C SER A 68 42.89 -54.94 -1.60
N TYR A 69 43.97 -54.29 -2.01
CA TYR A 69 43.93 -52.94 -2.57
C TYR A 69 43.16 -52.88 -3.89
N MET A 70 43.42 -53.77 -4.86
CA MET A 70 42.70 -53.72 -6.14
C MET A 70 41.21 -54.00 -6.00
N VAL A 71 40.82 -54.89 -5.08
CA VAL A 71 39.40 -55.14 -4.77
C VAL A 71 38.78 -53.91 -4.10
N SER A 72 39.44 -53.30 -3.11
CA SER A 72 38.91 -52.08 -2.47
C SER A 72 38.82 -50.91 -3.47
N ALA A 73 39.82 -50.73 -4.34
CA ALA A 73 39.81 -49.74 -5.40
C ALA A 73 38.62 -49.92 -6.36
N VAL A 74 38.31 -51.16 -6.79
CA VAL A 74 37.14 -51.43 -7.65
C VAL A 74 35.83 -51.08 -6.93
N ILE A 75 35.71 -51.40 -5.63
CA ILE A 75 34.53 -51.04 -4.83
C ILE A 75 34.39 -49.52 -4.73
N ILE A 76 35.47 -48.83 -4.37
CA ILE A 76 35.48 -47.38 -4.21
C ILE A 76 35.18 -46.68 -5.55
N LEU A 77 35.75 -47.14 -6.67
CA LEU A 77 35.41 -46.64 -8.00
C LEU A 77 33.95 -46.88 -8.34
N SER A 78 33.36 -48.00 -7.91
CA SER A 78 31.93 -48.27 -8.12
C SER A 78 31.03 -47.32 -7.31
N VAL A 79 31.47 -46.94 -6.11
CA VAL A 79 30.82 -45.89 -5.30
C VAL A 79 30.92 -44.54 -6.01
N ILE A 80 32.10 -44.16 -6.53
CA ILE A 80 32.26 -42.93 -7.34
C ILE A 80 31.33 -42.95 -8.54
N THR A 81 31.26 -44.08 -9.26
CA THR A 81 30.37 -44.22 -10.41
C THR A 81 28.92 -43.94 -10.00
N SER A 82 28.51 -44.49 -8.86
CA SER A 82 27.16 -44.30 -8.29
C SER A 82 26.89 -42.85 -7.87
N ILE A 83 27.86 -42.17 -7.23
CA ILE A 83 27.78 -40.74 -6.89
C ILE A 83 27.64 -39.90 -8.16
N GLY A 84 28.38 -40.22 -9.23
CA GLY A 84 28.23 -39.55 -10.51
C GLY A 84 26.83 -39.74 -11.11
N ILE A 85 26.30 -40.98 -11.12
CA ILE A 85 24.93 -41.24 -11.60
C ILE A 85 23.91 -40.43 -10.80
N PHE A 86 24.08 -40.38 -9.48
CA PHE A 86 23.25 -39.56 -8.60
C PHE A 86 23.34 -38.07 -8.93
N GLY A 87 24.54 -37.54 -9.17
CA GLY A 87 24.76 -36.15 -9.59
C GLY A 87 24.05 -35.81 -10.90
N PHE A 88 24.07 -36.71 -11.89
CA PHE A 88 23.38 -36.52 -13.16
C PHE A 88 21.86 -36.46 -12.99
N LEU A 89 21.28 -37.39 -12.23
CA LEU A 89 19.84 -37.43 -11.95
C LEU A 89 19.38 -36.23 -11.12
N SER A 90 20.21 -35.79 -10.17
CA SER A 90 19.93 -34.63 -9.33
C SER A 90 19.98 -33.33 -10.12
N LYS A 91 20.93 -33.17 -11.05
CA LYS A 91 21.02 -31.97 -11.91
C LYS A 91 19.74 -31.76 -12.72
N ALA A 92 19.25 -32.82 -13.38
CA ALA A 92 18.01 -32.76 -14.16
C ALA A 92 16.80 -32.31 -13.33
N HIS A 93 16.83 -32.56 -12.01
CA HIS A 93 15.79 -32.12 -11.08
C HIS A 93 15.98 -30.70 -10.54
N LEU A 94 17.23 -30.30 -10.30
CA LEU A 94 17.56 -28.96 -9.82
C LEU A 94 17.23 -27.89 -10.87
N ASP A 95 17.54 -28.15 -12.15
CA ASP A 95 17.23 -27.23 -13.25
C ASP A 95 15.71 -27.03 -13.42
N GLN A 96 14.92 -28.10 -13.24
CA GLN A 96 13.45 -28.03 -13.22
C GLN A 96 12.94 -27.19 -12.02
N SER A 97 13.55 -27.37 -10.85
CA SER A 97 13.18 -26.67 -9.60
C SER A 97 13.53 -25.17 -9.65
N ALA A 98 14.63 -24.79 -10.28
CA ALA A 98 15.01 -23.39 -10.48
C ALA A 98 13.98 -22.65 -11.36
N THR A 99 13.48 -23.32 -12.39
CA THR A 99 12.40 -22.82 -13.26
C THR A 99 11.08 -22.66 -12.48
N THR A 100 10.79 -23.57 -11.55
CA THR A 100 9.64 -23.43 -10.63
C THR A 100 9.76 -22.19 -9.75
N GLY A 101 10.95 -21.94 -9.17
CA GLY A 101 11.17 -20.80 -8.28
C GLY A 101 10.94 -19.45 -8.98
N ASP A 102 11.40 -19.30 -10.22
CA ASP A 102 11.16 -18.10 -11.03
C ASP A 102 9.67 -17.93 -11.37
N ALA A 103 8.99 -19.01 -11.73
CA ALA A 103 7.55 -18.98 -12.01
C ALA A 103 6.72 -18.61 -10.76
N VAL A 104 7.07 -19.15 -9.59
CA VAL A 104 6.42 -18.79 -8.31
C VAL A 104 6.67 -17.33 -7.95
N ALA A 105 7.90 -16.82 -8.14
CA ALA A 105 8.20 -15.41 -7.89
C ALA A 105 7.44 -14.45 -8.84
N GLN A 106 7.18 -14.88 -10.08
CA GLN A 106 6.34 -14.12 -11.02
C GLN A 106 4.86 -14.12 -10.58
N VAL A 107 4.34 -15.26 -10.11
CA VAL A 107 2.98 -15.36 -9.54
C VAL A 107 2.82 -14.38 -8.36
N GLU A 108 3.73 -14.44 -7.38
CA GLU A 108 3.71 -13.55 -6.20
C GLU A 108 3.74 -12.07 -6.60
N ARG A 109 4.57 -11.71 -7.60
CA ARG A 109 4.64 -10.34 -8.11
C ARG A 109 3.31 -9.88 -8.73
N ILE A 110 2.65 -10.72 -9.50
CA ILE A 110 1.38 -10.38 -10.15
C ILE A 110 0.26 -10.26 -9.10
N GLU A 111 0.24 -11.15 -8.10
CA GLU A 111 -0.69 -11.07 -6.96
C GLU A 111 -0.52 -9.76 -6.19
N ASP A 112 0.73 -9.32 -5.96
CA ASP A 112 1.05 -8.02 -5.36
C ASP A 112 0.54 -6.84 -6.21
N LEU A 113 0.66 -6.92 -7.54
CA LEU A 113 0.14 -5.88 -8.44
C LEU A 113 -1.38 -5.81 -8.37
N ILE A 114 -2.07 -6.94 -8.35
CA ILE A 114 -3.54 -7.02 -8.18
C ILE A 114 -3.95 -6.41 -6.83
N GLN A 115 -3.24 -6.73 -5.74
CA GLN A 115 -3.52 -6.13 -4.43
C GLN A 115 -3.35 -4.60 -4.44
N ARG A 116 -2.31 -4.08 -5.13
CA ARG A 116 -2.10 -2.64 -5.27
C ARG A 116 -3.22 -1.96 -6.05
N GLU A 117 -3.71 -2.57 -7.13
CA GLU A 117 -4.83 -2.01 -7.88
C GLU A 117 -6.14 -2.08 -7.07
N ASN A 118 -6.39 -3.17 -6.34
CA ASN A 118 -7.52 -3.25 -5.40
C ASN A 118 -7.48 -2.14 -4.34
N LEU A 119 -6.31 -1.89 -3.74
CA LEU A 119 -6.15 -0.80 -2.77
C LEU A 119 -6.41 0.58 -3.40
N ARG A 120 -6.02 0.79 -4.67
CA ARG A 120 -6.34 2.02 -5.40
C ARG A 120 -7.83 2.18 -5.60
N ILE A 121 -8.55 1.11 -5.92
CA ILE A 121 -10.01 1.10 -6.04
C ILE A 121 -10.64 1.46 -4.69
N THR A 122 -10.29 0.78 -3.61
CA THR A 122 -10.83 1.09 -2.28
C THR A 122 -10.56 2.54 -1.88
N THR A 123 -9.35 3.03 -2.11
CA THR A 123 -9.01 4.43 -1.80
C THR A 123 -9.83 5.42 -2.65
N ALA A 124 -10.08 5.09 -3.91
CA ALA A 124 -10.89 5.89 -4.82
C ALA A 124 -12.38 5.88 -4.44
N GLU A 125 -12.93 4.73 -4.06
CA GLU A 125 -14.30 4.59 -3.54
C GLU A 125 -14.48 5.41 -2.26
N GLU A 126 -13.51 5.35 -1.33
CA GLU A 126 -13.53 6.19 -0.13
C GLU A 126 -13.45 7.69 -0.47
N GLN A 127 -12.71 8.07 -1.53
CA GLN A 127 -12.68 9.45 -2.01
C GLN A 127 -14.06 9.89 -2.52
N ILE A 128 -14.74 9.06 -3.31
CA ILE A 128 -16.10 9.31 -3.78
C ILE A 128 -17.04 9.48 -2.57
N THR A 129 -17.02 8.55 -1.61
CA THR A 129 -17.86 8.66 -0.41
C THR A 129 -17.59 9.95 0.36
N ARG A 130 -16.34 10.39 0.47
CA ARG A 130 -15.99 11.66 1.13
C ARG A 130 -16.48 12.89 0.36
N ILE A 131 -16.46 12.87 -0.97
CA ILE A 131 -16.99 13.96 -1.81
C ILE A 131 -18.51 14.05 -1.68
N GLU A 132 -19.18 12.89 -1.71
CA GLU A 132 -20.64 12.81 -1.54
C GLU A 132 -21.09 13.22 -0.13
N SER A 133 -20.35 12.82 0.91
CA SER A 133 -20.70 13.13 2.31
C SER A 133 -20.21 14.50 2.79
N GLY A 134 -19.11 15.01 2.24
CA GLY A 134 -18.53 16.32 2.58
C GLY A 134 -19.12 17.49 1.80
N GLY A 135 -19.94 17.22 0.78
CA GLY A 135 -20.48 18.21 -0.16
C GLY A 135 -21.77 18.92 0.27
N THR A 136 -22.36 18.57 1.42
CA THR A 136 -23.63 19.16 1.85
C THR A 136 -23.41 20.54 2.48
N LEU A 137 -22.96 21.52 1.70
CA LEU A 137 -23.34 22.90 1.99
C LEU A 137 -24.83 22.98 1.69
N ASP A 138 -25.65 22.52 2.65
CA ASP A 138 -27.10 22.52 2.52
C ASP A 138 -27.59 23.96 2.55
N VAL A 139 -27.55 24.60 1.38
CA VAL A 139 -28.09 25.95 1.20
C VAL A 139 -29.62 25.95 1.32
N SER A 140 -30.30 24.79 1.42
CA SER A 140 -31.76 24.72 1.55
C SER A 140 -32.22 25.46 2.80
N GLU A 141 -31.50 25.35 3.91
CA GLU A 141 -31.88 26.05 5.15
C GLU A 141 -31.65 27.56 5.02
N SER A 142 -30.54 27.96 4.39
CA SER A 142 -30.27 29.38 4.12
C SER A 142 -31.29 29.98 3.14
N ILE A 143 -31.68 29.22 2.11
CA ILE A 143 -32.73 29.62 1.15
C ILE A 143 -34.07 29.75 1.86
N LYS A 144 -34.47 28.80 2.72
CA LYS A 144 -35.69 28.90 3.51
C LYS A 144 -35.73 30.15 4.39
N GLN A 145 -34.62 30.47 5.05
CA GLN A 145 -34.52 31.69 5.85
C GLN A 145 -34.70 32.94 4.99
N GLN A 146 -34.10 32.99 3.80
CA GLN A 146 -34.30 34.13 2.89
C GLN A 146 -35.73 34.18 2.32
N GLU A 147 -36.35 33.04 2.03
CA GLU A 147 -37.75 32.94 1.60
C GLU A 147 -38.69 33.43 2.71
N GLU A 148 -38.43 33.08 3.98
CA GLU A 148 -39.20 33.58 5.12
C GLU A 148 -39.03 35.10 5.29
N ILE A 149 -37.81 35.63 5.14
CA ILE A 149 -37.58 37.09 5.18
C ILE A 149 -38.38 37.78 4.07
N ARG A 150 -38.31 37.27 2.84
CA ARG A 150 -39.04 37.80 1.68
C ARG A 150 -40.55 37.76 1.90
N ASP A 151 -41.08 36.63 2.33
CA ASP A 151 -42.53 36.39 2.41
C ASP A 151 -43.15 37.12 3.60
N THR A 152 -42.41 37.31 4.70
CA THR A 152 -42.88 38.06 5.88
C THR A 152 -42.64 39.56 5.80
N ALA A 153 -41.90 40.06 4.80
CA ALA A 153 -41.48 41.47 4.74
C ALA A 153 -42.67 42.45 4.72
N TRP A 154 -43.73 42.15 3.97
CA TRP A 154 -44.94 42.99 3.92
C TRP A 154 -45.72 42.99 5.24
N ASN A 155 -45.76 41.84 5.92
CA ASN A 155 -46.46 41.72 7.20
C ASN A 155 -45.84 42.63 8.28
N ARG A 156 -44.52 42.85 8.22
CA ARG A 156 -43.79 43.64 9.24
C ARG A 156 -44.15 45.12 9.24
N ILE A 157 -44.54 45.67 8.09
CA ILE A 157 -44.92 47.08 7.98
C ILE A 157 -46.44 47.29 8.00
N GLN A 158 -47.23 46.22 8.06
CA GLN A 158 -48.67 46.31 7.94
C GLN A 158 -49.27 47.20 9.03
N ASP A 159 -48.81 47.04 10.28
CA ASP A 159 -49.30 47.83 11.41
C ASP A 159 -48.88 49.31 11.31
N ASP A 160 -47.66 49.58 10.83
CA ASP A 160 -47.14 50.94 10.63
C ASP A 160 -47.90 51.67 9.51
N VAL A 161 -48.19 50.96 8.41
CA VAL A 161 -49.01 51.48 7.31
C VAL A 161 -50.44 51.73 7.79
N GLN A 162 -51.04 50.79 8.51
CA GLN A 162 -52.38 50.95 9.08
C GLN A 162 -52.44 52.14 10.04
N TYR A 163 -51.42 52.33 10.88
CA TYR A 163 -51.33 53.49 11.76
C TYR A 163 -51.33 54.79 10.97
N ALA A 164 -50.47 54.91 9.93
CA ALA A 164 -50.40 56.11 9.09
C ALA A 164 -51.72 56.36 8.33
N GLU A 165 -52.36 55.32 7.81
CA GLU A 165 -53.68 55.41 7.16
C GLU A 165 -54.76 55.92 8.12
N ASN A 166 -54.79 55.40 9.36
CA ASN A 166 -55.72 55.87 10.39
C ASN A 166 -55.47 57.33 10.79
N GLN A 167 -54.22 57.82 10.79
CA GLN A 167 -53.95 59.24 11.04
C GLN A 167 -54.45 60.12 9.89
N ILE A 168 -54.27 59.68 8.64
CA ILE A 168 -54.82 60.38 7.46
C ILE A 168 -56.35 60.48 7.56
N GLU A 169 -57.02 59.39 7.95
CA GLU A 169 -58.47 59.38 8.14
C GLU A 169 -58.92 60.38 9.21
N LYS A 170 -58.28 60.36 10.40
CA LYS A 170 -58.58 61.32 11.47
C LYS A 170 -58.39 62.78 11.04
N ILE A 171 -57.35 63.07 10.25
CA ILE A 171 -57.12 64.42 9.72
C ILE A 171 -58.24 64.82 8.76
N ARG A 172 -58.70 63.90 7.90
CA ARG A 172 -59.81 64.14 6.97
C ARG A 172 -61.12 64.40 7.70
N GLU A 173 -61.45 63.58 8.70
CA GLU A 173 -62.65 63.75 9.52
C GLU A 173 -62.63 65.08 10.29
N GLY A 174 -61.48 65.43 10.88
CA GLY A 174 -61.28 66.71 11.56
C GLY A 174 -61.45 67.90 10.60
N LEU A 175 -60.81 67.84 9.43
CA LEU A 175 -60.96 68.86 8.39
C LEU A 175 -62.41 69.01 7.94
N GLU A 176 -63.11 67.91 7.69
CA GLU A 176 -64.53 67.94 7.30
C GLU A 176 -65.38 68.61 8.37
N SER A 177 -65.20 68.25 9.64
CA SER A 177 -65.90 68.85 10.78
C SER A 177 -65.65 70.37 10.88
N ASP A 178 -64.40 70.81 10.71
CA ASP A 178 -64.06 72.23 10.78
C ASP A 178 -64.56 73.02 9.58
N LEU A 179 -64.52 72.43 8.37
CA LEU A 179 -65.11 73.03 7.18
C LEU A 179 -66.64 73.13 7.29
N LEU A 180 -67.32 72.16 7.91
CA LEU A 180 -68.77 72.23 8.15
C LEU A 180 -69.15 73.37 9.10
N LYS A 181 -68.35 73.62 10.14
CA LYS A 181 -68.57 74.78 11.04
C LYS A 181 -68.44 76.09 10.27
N LYS A 182 -67.38 76.23 9.46
CA LYS A 182 -67.15 77.42 8.62
C LYS A 182 -68.22 77.58 7.54
N GLN A 183 -68.71 76.49 6.98
CA GLN A 183 -69.84 76.51 6.05
C GLN A 183 -71.12 76.99 6.75
N SER A 184 -71.40 76.55 7.97
CA SER A 184 -72.54 77.02 8.77
C SER A 184 -72.46 78.52 9.07
N GLU A 185 -71.25 79.06 9.33
CA GLU A 185 -71.03 80.51 9.47
C GLU A 185 -71.39 81.27 8.18
N LEU A 186 -70.98 80.75 7.02
CA LEU A 186 -71.37 81.33 5.71
C LEU A 186 -72.87 81.23 5.45
N ASP A 187 -73.49 80.09 5.77
CA ASP A 187 -74.93 79.87 5.59
C ASP A 187 -75.75 80.82 6.47
N ALA A 188 -75.28 81.12 7.70
CA ALA A 188 -75.91 82.10 8.57
C ALA A 188 -75.82 83.53 8.00
N LEU A 189 -74.66 83.91 7.44
CA LEU A 189 -74.50 85.17 6.73
C LEU A 189 -75.42 85.25 5.51
N ASP A 190 -75.55 84.15 4.75
CA ASP A 190 -76.47 84.03 3.62
C ASP A 190 -77.94 84.13 4.05
N ALA A 191 -78.31 83.52 5.18
CA ALA A 191 -79.66 83.62 5.75
C ALA A 191 -80.03 85.06 6.13
N ILE A 192 -79.08 85.85 6.66
CA ILE A 192 -79.29 87.27 6.95
C ILE A 192 -79.56 88.04 5.67
N VAL A 193 -78.72 87.88 4.63
CA VAL A 193 -78.93 88.51 3.32
C VAL A 193 -80.29 88.11 2.76
N LYS A 194 -80.60 86.81 2.83
CA LYS A 194 -81.85 86.22 2.38
C LYS A 194 -83.07 86.80 3.10
N SER A 195 -82.98 87.07 4.41
CA SER A 195 -84.07 87.67 5.19
C SER A 195 -84.50 89.04 4.67
N TYR A 196 -83.60 89.80 4.06
CA TYR A 196 -83.91 91.05 3.37
C TYR A 196 -84.39 90.82 1.95
N THR A 197 -83.70 89.99 1.17
CA THR A 197 -84.04 89.79 -0.25
C THR A 197 -85.39 89.09 -0.44
N ASP A 198 -85.77 88.17 0.46
CA ASP A 198 -87.05 87.43 0.40
C ASP A 198 -88.26 88.33 0.67
N GLN A 199 -88.10 89.46 1.38
CA GLN A 199 -89.18 90.43 1.60
C GLN A 199 -89.58 91.18 0.33
N GLY A 200 -88.70 91.21 -0.69
CA GLY A 200 -88.91 91.99 -1.91
C GLY A 200 -89.06 93.49 -1.65
N THR A 201 -89.63 94.22 -2.61
CA THR A 201 -89.95 95.64 -2.44
C THR A 201 -91.29 95.77 -1.71
N THR A 202 -91.29 96.31 -0.50
CA THR A 202 -92.50 96.49 0.31
C THR A 202 -92.96 97.94 0.30
N THR A 203 -94.25 98.17 0.55
CA THR A 203 -94.85 99.51 0.66
C THR A 203 -95.45 99.64 2.06
N GLN A 204 -94.98 100.60 2.85
CA GLN A 204 -95.53 100.90 4.18
C GLN A 204 -96.57 102.02 4.09
N ASP A 205 -97.77 101.75 4.60
CA ASP A 205 -98.87 102.72 4.71
C ASP A 205 -98.48 103.82 5.71
N ALA A 206 -98.38 105.06 5.22
CA ALA A 206 -97.99 106.23 6.01
C ALA A 206 -99.19 106.94 6.66
N GLY A 207 -100.41 106.39 6.55
CA GLY A 207 -101.64 106.95 7.07
C GLY A 207 -102.28 108.00 6.15
N ALA A 208 -103.53 108.36 6.44
CA ALA A 208 -104.50 109.01 5.53
C ALA A 208 -104.07 110.37 4.88
N PHE A 209 -102.93 110.94 5.24
CA PHE A 209 -102.46 112.23 4.71
C PHE A 209 -100.97 112.25 4.29
N GLN A 210 -100.32 111.08 4.17
CA GLN A 210 -98.91 110.96 3.75
C GLN A 210 -98.77 109.95 2.58
N ARG A 211 -97.72 110.11 1.75
CA ARG A 211 -97.43 109.14 0.67
C ARG A 211 -96.80 107.89 1.25
N ASP A 212 -97.28 106.73 0.80
CA ASP A 212 -96.71 105.44 1.18
C ASP A 212 -95.21 105.39 0.89
N ILE A 213 -94.48 104.73 1.79
CA ILE A 213 -93.03 104.61 1.73
C ILE A 213 -92.68 103.28 1.05
N VAL A 214 -91.99 103.35 -0.10
CA VAL A 214 -91.47 102.17 -0.80
C VAL A 214 -90.10 101.82 -0.21
N VAL A 215 -89.96 100.60 0.32
CA VAL A 215 -88.71 100.07 0.86
C VAL A 215 -88.20 98.96 -0.04
N ASP A 216 -87.04 99.16 -0.67
CA ASP A 216 -86.37 98.13 -1.49
C ASP A 216 -85.48 97.25 -0.61
N ASN A 217 -86.05 96.18 -0.06
CA ASN A 217 -85.29 95.25 0.80
C ASN A 217 -84.29 94.40 0.00
N VAL A 218 -84.44 94.28 -1.33
CA VAL A 218 -83.46 93.59 -2.17
C VAL A 218 -82.19 94.42 -2.31
N ALA A 219 -82.31 95.74 -2.51
CA ALA A 219 -81.17 96.65 -2.47
C ALA A 219 -80.49 96.65 -1.10
N LYS A 220 -81.26 96.66 -0.02
CA LYS A 220 -80.74 96.56 1.35
C LYS A 220 -80.01 95.23 1.60
N GLY A 221 -80.54 94.10 1.11
CA GLY A 221 -79.86 92.81 1.19
C GLY A 221 -78.52 92.78 0.43
N ARG A 222 -78.42 93.46 -0.71
CA ARG A 222 -77.14 93.64 -1.43
C ARG A 222 -76.15 94.50 -0.65
N GLU A 223 -76.60 95.59 -0.04
CA GLU A 223 -75.78 96.45 0.82
C GLU A 223 -75.24 95.65 2.03
N VAL A 224 -76.10 94.89 2.71
CA VAL A 224 -75.69 93.99 3.81
C VAL A 224 -74.67 92.95 3.34
N ARG A 225 -74.81 92.41 2.13
CA ARG A 225 -73.82 91.46 1.58
C ARG A 225 -72.46 92.12 1.33
N GLU A 226 -72.44 93.37 0.85
CA GLU A 226 -71.19 94.13 0.69
C GLU A 226 -70.56 94.49 2.04
N GLU A 227 -71.36 94.83 3.06
CA GLU A 227 -70.88 95.02 4.44
C GLU A 227 -70.30 93.73 5.03
N GLN A 228 -70.88 92.57 4.71
CA GLN A 228 -70.40 91.24 5.13
C GLN A 228 -69.18 90.74 4.34
N LYS A 229 -68.80 91.39 3.25
CA LYS A 229 -67.73 90.90 2.36
C LYS A 229 -66.40 90.64 3.06
N PRO A 230 -65.88 91.53 3.95
CA PRO A 230 -64.65 91.26 4.68
C PRO A 230 -64.72 90.01 5.56
N GLU A 231 -65.87 89.76 6.17
CA GLU A 231 -66.10 88.57 7.01
C GLU A 231 -66.11 87.29 6.17
N ARG A 232 -66.77 87.31 5.01
CA ARG A 232 -66.81 86.16 4.08
C ARG A 232 -65.45 85.86 3.48
N ASP A 233 -64.71 86.89 3.08
CA ASP A 233 -63.35 86.74 2.56
C ASP A 233 -62.42 86.16 3.64
N ARG A 234 -62.58 86.56 4.91
CA ARG A 234 -61.86 85.96 6.04
C ARG A 234 -62.20 84.48 6.21
N ILE A 235 -63.49 84.11 6.23
CA ILE A 235 -63.91 82.71 6.36
C ILE A 235 -63.37 81.86 5.20
N ALA A 236 -63.41 82.38 3.97
CA ALA A 236 -62.86 81.69 2.80
C ALA A 236 -61.34 81.47 2.91
N LEU A 237 -60.60 82.45 3.43
CA LEU A 237 -59.18 82.32 3.72
C LEU A 237 -58.91 81.24 4.78
N GLU A 238 -59.62 81.29 5.90
CA GLU A 238 -59.50 80.28 6.98
C GLU A 238 -59.80 78.86 6.47
N MET A 239 -60.83 78.68 5.64
CA MET A 239 -61.10 77.38 5.00
C MET A 239 -59.96 76.92 4.08
N GLY A 240 -59.32 77.86 3.36
CA GLY A 240 -58.14 77.59 2.55
C GLY A 240 -56.94 77.16 3.40
N GLU A 241 -56.70 77.85 4.52
CA GLU A 241 -55.63 77.52 5.48
C GLU A 241 -55.84 76.15 6.12
N LEU A 242 -57.08 75.82 6.54
CA LEU A 242 -57.42 74.50 7.07
C LEU A 242 -57.12 73.38 6.07
N ARG A 243 -57.51 73.57 4.80
CA ARG A 243 -57.20 72.61 3.72
C ARG A 243 -55.70 72.49 3.49
N GLY A 244 -54.97 73.60 3.46
CA GLY A 244 -53.52 73.61 3.27
C GLY A 244 -52.76 72.91 4.40
N TYR A 245 -53.17 73.15 5.64
CA TYR A 245 -52.61 72.49 6.82
C TYR A 245 -52.85 70.97 6.76
N ALA A 246 -54.09 70.55 6.53
CA ALA A 246 -54.45 69.14 6.43
C ALA A 246 -53.70 68.43 5.29
N GLU A 247 -53.61 69.03 4.09
CA GLU A 247 -52.88 68.43 2.96
C GLU A 247 -51.40 68.26 3.29
N THR A 248 -50.78 69.23 3.98
CA THR A 248 -49.37 69.11 4.41
C THR A 248 -49.16 67.93 5.34
N GLN A 249 -50.06 67.73 6.33
CA GLN A 249 -49.98 66.60 7.25
C GLN A 249 -50.22 65.26 6.53
N ILE A 250 -51.25 65.19 5.68
CA ILE A 250 -51.58 64.00 4.87
C ILE A 250 -50.42 63.63 3.95
N ALA A 251 -49.77 64.61 3.32
CA ALA A 251 -48.59 64.39 2.48
C ALA A 251 -47.43 63.79 3.29
N GLY A 252 -47.24 64.22 4.54
CA GLY A 252 -46.27 63.62 5.47
C GLY A 252 -46.49 62.12 5.67
N TYR A 253 -47.71 61.73 6.05
CA TYR A 253 -48.05 60.31 6.24
C TYR A 253 -48.00 59.49 4.93
N ARG A 254 -48.40 60.08 3.80
CA ARG A 254 -48.25 59.42 2.48
C ARG A 254 -46.79 59.15 2.12
N ASN A 255 -45.90 60.10 2.42
CA ASN A 255 -44.47 59.90 2.21
C ASN A 255 -43.92 58.80 3.14
N GLN A 256 -44.32 58.77 4.41
CA GLN A 256 -43.94 57.68 5.32
C GLN A 256 -44.38 56.30 4.80
N ILE A 257 -45.63 56.17 4.33
CA ILE A 257 -46.13 54.91 3.73
C ILE A 257 -45.29 54.54 2.50
N LYS A 258 -44.92 55.51 1.66
CA LYS A 258 -44.05 55.28 0.51
C LYS A 258 -42.68 54.77 0.94
N ASP A 259 -42.09 55.37 1.97
CA ASP A 259 -40.77 54.99 2.49
C ASP A 259 -40.80 53.58 3.09
N TYR A 260 -41.84 53.22 3.85
CA TYR A 260 -42.02 51.85 4.35
C TYR A 260 -42.08 50.83 3.21
N ARG A 261 -42.87 51.12 2.16
CA ARG A 261 -43.00 50.24 1.00
C ARG A 261 -41.68 50.13 0.23
N SER A 262 -40.94 51.22 0.07
CA SER A 262 -39.63 51.21 -0.58
C SER A 262 -38.62 50.36 0.18
N SER A 263 -38.54 50.51 1.50
CA SER A 263 -37.64 49.74 2.36
C SER A 263 -37.94 48.23 2.33
N VAL A 264 -39.23 47.86 2.32
CA VAL A 264 -39.64 46.46 2.14
C VAL A 264 -39.26 45.94 0.76
N GLN A 265 -39.43 46.73 -0.30
CA GLN A 265 -39.00 46.34 -1.64
C GLN A 265 -37.49 46.07 -1.70
N ASP A 266 -36.68 46.93 -1.10
CA ASP A 266 -35.23 46.75 -1.02
C ASP A 266 -34.86 45.46 -0.26
N THR A 267 -35.61 45.13 0.80
CA THR A 267 -35.44 43.89 1.56
C THR A 267 -35.78 42.65 0.73
N ILE A 268 -36.89 42.69 -0.01
CA ILE A 268 -37.32 41.62 -0.92
C ILE A 268 -36.30 41.42 -2.05
N ASP A 269 -35.82 42.51 -2.65
CA ASP A 269 -34.83 42.47 -3.73
C ASP A 269 -33.46 41.98 -3.21
N GLY A 270 -33.11 42.32 -1.97
CA GLY A 270 -31.96 41.75 -1.28
C GLY A 270 -32.08 40.25 -1.08
N ALA A 271 -33.20 39.78 -0.52
CA ALA A 271 -33.47 38.36 -0.29
C ALA A 271 -33.48 37.56 -1.61
N ASN A 272 -34.12 38.07 -2.67
CA ASN A 272 -34.14 37.43 -3.99
C ASN A 272 -32.74 37.31 -4.60
N ARG A 273 -31.89 38.34 -4.47
CA ARG A 273 -30.49 38.27 -4.92
C ARG A 273 -29.71 37.19 -4.18
N GLU A 274 -29.86 37.10 -2.86
CA GLU A 274 -29.16 36.09 -2.08
C GLU A 274 -29.68 34.67 -2.38
N ILE A 275 -31.00 34.49 -2.54
CA ILE A 275 -31.58 33.21 -2.97
C ILE A 275 -30.98 32.75 -4.30
N ASN A 276 -30.91 33.63 -5.30
CA ASN A 276 -30.37 33.29 -6.61
C ASN A 276 -28.88 32.93 -6.52
N LYS A 277 -28.10 33.72 -5.78
CA LYS A 277 -26.67 33.43 -5.53
C LYS A 277 -26.48 32.09 -4.82
N LEU A 278 -27.26 31.77 -3.80
CA LEU A 278 -27.20 30.48 -3.09
C LEU A 278 -27.55 29.30 -4.02
N ARG A 279 -28.53 29.48 -4.92
CA ARG A 279 -28.89 28.46 -5.93
C ARG A 279 -27.79 28.26 -6.96
N GLU A 280 -27.17 29.33 -7.45
CA GLU A 280 -26.05 29.28 -8.39
C GLU A 280 -24.83 28.60 -7.76
N GLN A 281 -24.46 29.01 -6.54
CA GLN A 281 -23.35 28.37 -5.80
C GLN A 281 -23.61 26.89 -5.55
N GLY A 282 -24.84 26.53 -5.14
CA GLY A 282 -25.21 25.12 -4.96
C GLY A 282 -25.13 24.30 -6.26
N ALA A 283 -25.49 24.90 -7.40
CA ALA A 283 -25.43 24.24 -8.70
C ALA A 283 -23.99 24.09 -9.23
N ASP A 284 -23.16 25.14 -9.12
CA ASP A 284 -21.75 25.10 -9.53
C ASP A 284 -20.94 24.12 -8.68
N ASP A 285 -21.17 24.13 -7.36
CA ASP A 285 -20.53 23.17 -6.45
C ASP A 285 -20.96 21.74 -6.78
N GLN A 286 -22.21 21.53 -7.20
CA GLN A 286 -22.70 20.21 -7.61
C GLN A 286 -22.04 19.74 -8.91
N ALA A 287 -21.99 20.59 -9.93
CA ALA A 287 -21.36 20.25 -11.20
C ALA A 287 -19.86 19.93 -11.02
N SER A 288 -19.15 20.71 -10.20
CA SER A 288 -17.74 20.47 -9.86
C SER A 288 -17.53 19.14 -9.11
N ARG A 289 -18.46 18.76 -8.22
CA ARG A 289 -18.43 17.45 -7.54
C ARG A 289 -18.65 16.31 -8.52
N ASP A 290 -19.65 16.42 -9.39
CA ASP A 290 -19.96 15.40 -10.39
C ASP A 290 -18.75 15.17 -11.32
N GLU A 291 -18.08 16.24 -11.78
CA GLU A 291 -16.85 16.14 -12.59
C GLU A 291 -15.69 15.44 -11.84
N GLN A 292 -15.52 15.72 -10.54
CA GLN A 292 -14.54 15.04 -9.71
C GLN A 292 -14.86 13.55 -9.53
N ILE A 293 -16.13 13.21 -9.30
CA ILE A 293 -16.60 11.83 -9.17
C ILE A 293 -16.37 11.07 -10.49
N ASP A 294 -16.74 11.65 -11.63
CA ASP A 294 -16.52 11.05 -12.95
C ASP A 294 -15.03 10.78 -13.20
N THR A 295 -14.16 11.72 -12.83
CA THR A 295 -12.70 11.55 -12.93
C THR A 295 -12.19 10.39 -12.07
N ILE A 296 -12.73 10.23 -10.86
CA ILE A 296 -12.35 9.13 -9.96
C ILE A 296 -12.91 7.79 -10.46
N GLN A 297 -14.15 7.77 -10.96
CA GLN A 297 -14.75 6.58 -11.57
C GLN A 297 -13.94 6.10 -12.78
N GLY A 298 -13.50 7.00 -13.66
CA GLY A 298 -12.61 6.62 -14.78
C GLY A 298 -11.27 6.01 -14.33
N ARG A 299 -10.75 6.41 -13.17
CA ARG A 299 -9.55 5.79 -12.56
C ARG A 299 -9.85 4.41 -11.98
N ILE A 300 -11.05 4.20 -11.44
CA ILE A 300 -11.52 2.89 -10.96
C ILE A 300 -11.66 1.93 -12.13
N ASP A 301 -12.32 2.35 -13.22
CA ASP A 301 -12.48 1.54 -14.44
C ASP A 301 -11.12 1.12 -15.01
N SER A 302 -10.18 2.06 -15.12
CA SER A 302 -8.81 1.79 -15.56
C SER A 302 -8.05 0.82 -14.63
N ALA A 303 -8.39 0.77 -13.35
CA ALA A 303 -7.79 -0.18 -12.40
C ALA A 303 -8.39 -1.57 -12.56
N TYR A 304 -9.71 -1.68 -12.80
CA TYR A 304 -10.35 -2.95 -13.11
C TYR A 304 -9.82 -3.58 -14.40
N GLU A 305 -9.63 -2.81 -15.47
CA GLU A 305 -9.01 -3.31 -16.72
C GLU A 305 -7.62 -3.93 -16.46
N LYS A 306 -6.79 -3.26 -15.64
CA LYS A 306 -5.47 -3.79 -15.26
C LYS A 306 -5.56 -5.05 -14.43
N ILE A 307 -6.52 -5.13 -13.50
CA ILE A 307 -6.75 -6.33 -12.69
C ILE A 307 -7.13 -7.51 -13.59
N ASP A 308 -7.97 -7.28 -14.60
CA ASP A 308 -8.35 -8.32 -15.56
C ASP A 308 -7.13 -8.81 -16.36
N ASP A 309 -6.30 -7.89 -16.87
CA ASP A 309 -5.05 -8.24 -17.56
C ASP A 309 -4.10 -9.05 -16.66
N TYR A 310 -3.91 -8.60 -15.42
CA TYR A 310 -3.07 -9.30 -14.44
C TYR A 310 -3.64 -10.67 -14.07
N ASN A 311 -4.96 -10.82 -13.96
CA ASN A 311 -5.59 -12.11 -13.67
C ASN A 311 -5.35 -13.10 -14.82
N VAL A 312 -5.47 -12.66 -16.07
CA VAL A 312 -5.14 -13.50 -17.24
C VAL A 312 -3.69 -13.99 -17.16
N GLU A 313 -2.74 -13.08 -16.93
CA GLU A 313 -1.33 -13.47 -16.78
C GLU A 313 -1.11 -14.41 -15.57
N LEU A 314 -1.77 -14.13 -14.45
CA LEU A 314 -1.70 -14.96 -13.24
C LEU A 314 -2.15 -16.39 -13.51
N PHE A 315 -3.27 -16.59 -14.22
CA PHE A 315 -3.77 -17.91 -14.57
C PHE A 315 -2.76 -18.72 -15.39
N ASP A 316 -2.13 -18.07 -16.37
CA ASP A 316 -1.11 -18.69 -17.22
C ASP A 316 0.11 -19.13 -16.39
N LYS A 317 0.64 -18.23 -15.54
CA LYS A 317 1.80 -18.51 -14.70
C LYS A 317 1.51 -19.58 -13.65
N GLN A 318 0.34 -19.53 -13.01
CA GLN A 318 -0.09 -20.56 -12.07
C GLN A 318 -0.27 -21.92 -12.75
N SER A 319 -0.68 -21.97 -14.03
CA SER A 319 -0.74 -23.24 -14.77
C SER A 319 0.64 -23.85 -14.94
N ILE A 320 1.64 -23.04 -15.30
CA ILE A 320 3.03 -23.48 -15.42
C ILE A 320 3.54 -24.02 -14.07
N VAL A 321 3.30 -23.29 -12.97
CA VAL A 321 3.69 -23.75 -11.62
C VAL A 321 3.06 -25.11 -11.30
N ARG A 322 1.75 -25.26 -11.50
CA ARG A 322 1.05 -26.53 -11.23
C ARG A 322 1.58 -27.70 -12.05
N ASP A 323 1.91 -27.46 -13.32
CA ASP A 323 2.42 -28.51 -14.19
C ASP A 323 3.83 -28.94 -13.77
N ILE A 324 4.68 -27.99 -13.37
CA ILE A 324 6.01 -28.32 -12.84
C ILE A 324 5.90 -29.05 -11.48
N GLU A 325 5.04 -28.58 -10.57
CA GLU A 325 4.85 -29.20 -9.25
C GLU A 325 4.38 -30.67 -9.34
N LYS A 326 3.52 -31.00 -10.31
CA LYS A 326 3.10 -32.40 -10.58
C LYS A 326 4.28 -33.29 -10.94
N GLU A 327 5.28 -32.76 -11.65
CA GLU A 327 6.45 -33.51 -12.09
C GLU A 327 7.48 -33.71 -10.98
N VAL A 328 7.67 -32.73 -10.08
CA VAL A 328 8.69 -32.79 -9.02
C VAL A 328 8.18 -33.35 -7.68
N GLY A 329 6.87 -33.53 -7.51
CA GLY A 329 6.24 -33.95 -6.25
C GLY A 329 6.83 -35.21 -5.60
N PRO A 330 6.95 -36.35 -6.30
CA PRO A 330 7.51 -37.58 -5.73
C PRO A 330 8.98 -37.45 -5.30
N ILE A 331 9.74 -36.59 -5.96
CA ILE A 331 11.18 -36.48 -5.76
C ILE A 331 11.52 -35.51 -4.63
N LYS A 332 10.68 -34.50 -4.40
CA LYS A 332 10.71 -33.67 -3.18
C LYS A 332 10.57 -34.52 -1.91
N TYR A 333 9.69 -35.52 -1.93
CA TYR A 333 9.50 -36.45 -0.81
C TYR A 333 10.74 -37.32 -0.56
N VAL A 334 11.34 -37.86 -1.62
CA VAL A 334 12.58 -38.66 -1.53
C VAL A 334 13.76 -37.80 -1.07
N ALA A 335 13.89 -36.57 -1.58
CA ALA A 335 14.94 -35.64 -1.17
C ALA A 335 14.81 -35.26 0.31
N GLN A 336 13.60 -34.99 0.80
CA GLN A 336 13.37 -34.67 2.21
C GLN A 336 13.66 -35.86 3.14
N LEU A 337 13.40 -37.08 2.69
CA LEU A 337 13.72 -38.31 3.42
C LEU A 337 15.22 -38.61 3.48
N LEU A 338 15.95 -38.33 2.40
CA LEU A 338 17.39 -38.63 2.30
C LEU A 338 18.27 -37.52 2.89
N TYR A 339 17.90 -36.26 2.73
CA TYR A 339 18.81 -35.14 3.03
C TYR A 339 18.60 -34.49 4.38
N GLY A 340 17.44 -34.64 5.03
CA GLY A 340 17.19 -34.46 6.47
C GLY A 340 17.53 -33.12 7.16
N ASN A 341 18.41 -32.29 6.59
CA ASN A 341 18.83 -30.99 7.10
C ASN A 341 19.66 -30.26 6.02
N SER A 342 19.03 -29.28 5.35
CA SER A 342 19.63 -28.48 4.30
C SER A 342 20.51 -27.37 4.90
N GLY A 343 21.82 -27.60 4.95
CA GLY A 343 22.82 -26.57 5.27
C GLY A 343 23.99 -26.60 4.29
N ALA A 344 24.48 -25.41 3.88
CA ALA A 344 25.56 -25.24 2.92
C ALA A 344 26.85 -26.02 3.28
N GLY A 345 27.14 -26.18 4.58
CA GLY A 345 28.30 -26.95 5.05
C GLY A 345 28.23 -28.46 4.78
N ALA A 346 27.05 -29.02 4.47
CA ALA A 346 26.93 -30.44 4.11
C ALA A 346 27.46 -30.72 2.69
N VAL A 347 27.33 -29.76 1.79
CA VAL A 347 27.76 -29.89 0.39
C VAL A 347 29.29 -29.82 0.30
N ASP A 348 29.91 -28.85 0.95
CA ASP A 348 31.37 -28.66 0.94
C ASP A 348 32.11 -29.87 1.55
N ASN A 349 31.55 -30.45 2.61
CA ASN A 349 32.08 -31.67 3.23
C ASN A 349 31.93 -32.91 2.33
N ALA A 350 30.81 -33.03 1.60
CA ALA A 350 30.60 -34.12 0.65
C ALA A 350 31.56 -34.06 -0.54
N VAL A 351 31.81 -32.84 -1.07
CA VAL A 351 32.78 -32.63 -2.15
C VAL A 351 34.20 -32.95 -1.67
N THR A 352 34.57 -32.51 -0.47
CA THR A 352 35.89 -32.81 0.12
C THR A 352 36.11 -34.31 0.32
N LEU A 353 35.10 -35.02 0.83
CA LEU A 353 35.14 -36.48 0.97
C LEU A 353 35.30 -37.17 -0.39
N LEU A 354 34.61 -36.70 -1.43
CA LEU A 354 34.72 -37.22 -2.79
C LEU A 354 36.12 -37.01 -3.37
N ILE A 355 36.72 -35.83 -3.17
CA ILE A 355 38.10 -35.54 -3.61
C ILE A 355 39.08 -36.47 -2.89
N LEU A 356 38.96 -36.63 -1.57
CA LEU A 356 39.84 -37.52 -0.80
C LEU A 356 39.73 -38.97 -1.26
N LEU A 357 38.51 -39.42 -1.54
CA LEU A 357 38.23 -40.76 -2.06
C LEU A 357 38.84 -40.95 -3.46
N LEU A 358 38.76 -39.93 -4.33
CA LEU A 358 39.43 -39.94 -5.64
C LEU A 358 40.94 -40.04 -5.48
N VAL A 359 41.58 -39.19 -4.67
CA VAL A 359 43.05 -39.21 -4.45
C VAL A 359 43.53 -40.55 -3.89
N PHE A 360 42.79 -41.13 -2.95
CA PHE A 360 43.13 -42.42 -2.33
C PHE A 360 43.16 -43.58 -3.34
N VAL A 361 42.35 -43.51 -4.40
CA VAL A 361 42.31 -44.55 -5.43
C VAL A 361 43.21 -44.20 -6.61
N PHE A 362 43.21 -42.96 -7.08
CA PHE A 362 43.84 -42.58 -8.36
C PHE A 362 45.32 -42.93 -8.40
N ASP A 363 46.08 -42.39 -7.45
CA ASP A 363 47.55 -42.47 -7.50
C ASP A 363 48.06 -43.88 -7.21
N PRO A 364 47.58 -44.59 -6.17
CA PRO A 364 48.08 -45.93 -5.92
C PRO A 364 47.53 -46.94 -6.94
N LEU A 365 46.35 -46.75 -7.53
CA LEU A 365 45.82 -47.63 -8.58
C LEU A 365 46.64 -47.53 -9.86
N ALA A 366 47.08 -46.32 -10.24
CA ALA A 366 47.95 -46.13 -11.40
C ALA A 366 49.26 -46.93 -11.24
N ILE A 367 49.90 -46.84 -10.07
CA ILE A 367 51.13 -47.56 -9.76
C ILE A 367 50.88 -49.08 -9.78
N VAL A 368 49.82 -49.53 -9.11
CA VAL A 368 49.49 -50.96 -9.02
C VAL A 368 49.12 -51.54 -10.38
N LEU A 369 48.44 -50.80 -11.26
CA LEU A 369 48.15 -51.23 -12.63
C LEU A 369 49.42 -51.36 -13.48
N VAL A 370 50.40 -50.48 -13.31
CA VAL A 370 51.72 -50.60 -13.98
C VAL A 370 52.47 -51.83 -13.47
N LEU A 371 52.48 -52.07 -12.16
CA LEU A 371 53.06 -53.28 -11.56
C LEU A 371 52.36 -54.55 -12.06
N ALA A 372 51.03 -54.54 -12.12
CA ALA A 372 50.21 -55.61 -12.65
C ALA A 372 50.53 -55.91 -14.12
N ALA A 373 50.69 -54.87 -14.95
CA ALA A 373 51.07 -55.02 -16.35
C ALA A 373 52.45 -55.66 -16.48
N ASN A 374 53.44 -55.19 -15.73
CA ASN A 374 54.80 -55.75 -15.73
C ASN A 374 54.80 -57.22 -15.30
N LEU A 375 54.04 -57.56 -14.24
CA LEU A 375 53.87 -58.94 -13.77
C LEU A 375 53.25 -59.83 -14.84
N SER A 376 52.20 -59.35 -15.52
CA SER A 376 51.55 -60.07 -16.62
C SER A 376 52.47 -60.28 -17.83
N PHE A 377 53.35 -59.33 -18.16
CA PHE A 377 54.33 -59.48 -19.24
C PHE A 377 55.40 -60.51 -18.90
N LYS A 378 55.96 -60.47 -17.68
CA LYS A 378 56.94 -61.46 -17.21
C LYS A 378 56.38 -62.88 -17.21
N GLU A 379 55.12 -63.06 -16.80
CA GLU A 379 54.46 -64.37 -16.85
C GLU A 379 54.35 -64.90 -18.28
N ARG A 380 54.03 -64.05 -19.26
CA ARG A 380 53.95 -64.45 -20.67
C ARG A 380 55.32 -64.80 -21.27
N GLN A 381 56.40 -64.27 -20.72
CA GLN A 381 57.78 -64.56 -21.14
C GLN A 381 58.38 -65.80 -20.45
N GLY A 382 57.66 -66.43 -19.52
CA GLY A 382 58.09 -67.68 -18.87
C GLY A 382 59.11 -67.48 -17.74
N GLU A 383 59.30 -66.26 -17.25
CA GLU A 383 60.18 -65.98 -16.12
C GLU A 383 59.51 -66.34 -14.79
N LEU A 384 60.25 -67.00 -13.89
CA LEU A 384 59.75 -67.36 -12.54
C LEU A 384 59.50 -66.09 -11.73
N ILE A 385 58.23 -65.85 -11.40
CA ILE A 385 57.83 -64.82 -10.45
C ILE A 385 58.26 -65.29 -9.06
N THR A 386 59.36 -64.76 -8.54
CA THR A 386 59.66 -64.86 -7.11
C THR A 386 58.76 -63.86 -6.38
N PRO A 387 57.76 -64.30 -5.59
CA PRO A 387 57.12 -63.39 -4.66
C PRO A 387 58.20 -62.92 -3.68
N MET A 388 58.43 -61.61 -3.61
CA MET A 388 59.19 -61.06 -2.51
C MET A 388 58.29 -61.18 -1.28
N SER A 389 58.39 -62.30 -0.57
CA SER A 389 57.93 -62.38 0.81
C SER A 389 58.88 -61.48 1.60
N VAL A 390 58.34 -60.42 2.20
CA VAL A 390 59.04 -59.77 3.31
C VAL A 390 59.04 -60.81 4.42
N ASP A 391 60.18 -61.47 4.61
CA ASP A 391 60.43 -62.30 5.78
C ASP A 391 60.58 -61.33 6.96
N GLU A 392 59.62 -61.38 7.89
CA GLU A 392 59.57 -60.55 9.09
C GLU A 392 60.64 -60.95 10.14
N THR A 393 61.61 -61.81 9.81
CA THR A 393 62.51 -62.44 10.80
C THR A 393 63.99 -62.06 10.70
N ILE A 394 64.32 -60.84 10.30
CA ILE A 394 65.67 -60.29 10.57
C ILE A 394 65.55 -58.88 11.17
N VAL A 395 65.27 -58.83 12.48
CA VAL A 395 65.74 -57.72 13.31
C VAL A 395 67.21 -58.01 13.59
N GLU A 396 68.10 -57.42 12.80
CA GLU A 396 69.52 -57.40 13.13
C GLU A 396 69.70 -56.33 14.21
N GLU A 397 69.60 -56.77 15.46
CA GLU A 397 69.92 -55.99 16.64
C GLU A 397 71.40 -55.61 16.58
N GLN A 398 71.68 -54.38 16.14
CA GLN A 398 73.03 -53.82 16.22
C GLN A 398 73.37 -53.56 17.68
N ILE A 399 74.08 -54.52 18.27
CA ILE A 399 74.78 -54.37 19.55
C ILE A 399 75.91 -53.36 19.33
N ILE A 400 75.70 -52.14 19.81
CA ILE A 400 76.75 -51.12 19.91
C ILE A 400 77.64 -51.51 21.12
N PRO A 401 78.97 -51.63 20.96
CA PRO A 401 79.87 -51.94 22.07
C PRO A 401 79.91 -50.83 23.12
N ASP A 402 79.90 -51.21 24.41
CA ASP A 402 80.10 -50.32 25.55
C ASP A 402 81.45 -49.59 25.47
N GLU A 403 81.41 -48.26 25.31
CA GLU A 403 82.56 -47.38 25.54
C GLU A 403 82.46 -46.77 26.94
N GLU A 404 83.55 -46.91 27.71
CA GLU A 404 83.73 -46.37 29.05
C GLU A 404 83.48 -44.84 29.10
N PRO A 405 82.79 -44.33 30.13
CA PRO A 405 82.41 -42.92 30.20
C PRO A 405 83.62 -42.04 30.50
N ALA A 406 84.04 -41.23 29.53
CA ALA A 406 84.89 -40.08 29.79
C ALA A 406 84.11 -39.05 30.62
N GLY A 407 84.56 -38.82 31.86
CA GLY A 407 83.94 -37.89 32.80
C GLY A 407 83.88 -36.45 32.26
N MET A 408 82.71 -35.84 32.40
CA MET A 408 82.50 -34.39 32.28
C MET A 408 82.02 -33.82 33.63
N PRO A 409 82.31 -32.53 33.89
CA PRO A 409 82.52 -31.98 35.23
C PRO A 409 81.25 -31.85 36.06
N THR A 410 81.42 -31.97 37.37
CA THR A 410 80.44 -31.63 38.39
C THR A 410 80.24 -30.12 38.52
N ASP A 411 79.00 -29.79 38.88
CA ASP A 411 78.49 -28.56 39.50
C ASP A 411 77.92 -27.45 38.57
N GLU A 412 76.70 -27.07 38.95
CA GLU A 412 75.83 -25.97 38.50
C GLU A 412 74.97 -26.22 37.24
N LEU A 413 73.67 -26.48 37.48
CA LEU A 413 72.61 -26.30 36.49
C LEU A 413 72.58 -24.82 36.07
N PRO A 414 72.68 -24.47 34.77
CA PRO A 414 72.50 -23.10 34.34
C PRO A 414 71.08 -22.64 34.67
N GLU A 415 70.96 -21.46 35.28
CA GLU A 415 69.67 -20.81 35.52
C GLU A 415 68.88 -20.68 34.22
N MET A 416 67.57 -20.92 34.31
CA MET A 416 66.65 -20.83 33.18
C MET A 416 66.64 -19.40 32.62
N ASP A 417 67.05 -19.24 31.36
CA ASP A 417 67.15 -17.93 30.70
C ASP A 417 65.84 -17.12 30.81
N ASP A 418 65.98 -15.83 31.11
CA ASP A 418 64.88 -14.88 31.36
C ASP A 418 63.81 -14.83 30.24
N TRP A 419 64.17 -15.13 29.00
CA TRP A 419 63.22 -15.14 27.87
C TRP A 419 62.19 -16.26 27.94
N VAL A 420 62.51 -17.37 28.63
CA VAL A 420 61.59 -18.49 28.83
C VAL A 420 60.58 -18.17 29.94
N ARG A 421 61.05 -17.50 31.00
CA ARG A 421 60.21 -16.99 32.10
C ARG A 421 59.24 -15.92 31.64
N ASP A 422 59.69 -15.00 30.79
CA ASP A 422 58.89 -13.89 30.26
C ASP A 422 57.79 -14.38 29.29
N LYS A 423 58.08 -15.43 28.50
CA LYS A 423 57.16 -15.90 27.46
C LYS A 423 56.10 -16.90 27.95
N TYR A 424 56.41 -17.71 28.97
CA TYR A 424 55.54 -18.82 29.37
C TYR A 424 55.16 -18.86 30.86
N GLY A 425 55.75 -18.01 31.71
CA GLY A 425 55.47 -17.98 33.14
C GLY A 425 55.87 -19.28 33.86
N THR A 426 55.93 -19.24 35.19
CA THR A 426 56.36 -20.38 36.02
C THR A 426 55.22 -21.13 36.72
N SER A 427 53.95 -20.81 36.42
CA SER A 427 52.81 -21.47 37.03
C SER A 427 52.18 -22.51 36.10
N SER A 428 51.98 -23.71 36.64
CA SER A 428 51.16 -24.76 36.04
C SER A 428 49.78 -24.21 35.67
N GLY A 429 49.29 -24.51 34.47
CA GLY A 429 48.08 -23.94 33.85
C GLY A 429 46.74 -24.15 34.59
N MET A 430 46.76 -24.60 35.85
CA MET A 430 45.59 -24.71 36.73
C MET A 430 45.38 -23.50 37.66
N GLU A 431 46.35 -22.59 37.76
CA GLU A 431 46.30 -21.50 38.77
C GLU A 431 45.42 -20.31 38.34
N ASN A 432 45.14 -20.15 37.04
CA ASN A 432 44.34 -19.04 36.49
C ASN A 432 42.88 -19.40 36.13
N LEU A 433 42.37 -20.57 36.54
CA LEU A 433 40.96 -20.93 36.32
C LEU A 433 40.09 -20.39 37.45
N SER A 434 38.97 -19.74 37.10
CA SER A 434 37.95 -19.34 38.07
C SER A 434 37.36 -20.57 38.77
N ASP A 435 36.87 -20.43 40.00
CA ASP A 435 36.24 -21.55 40.74
C ASP A 435 35.07 -22.20 39.96
N THR A 436 34.47 -21.46 39.04
CA THR A 436 33.42 -21.94 38.15
C THR A 436 33.97 -22.86 37.05
N ASP A 437 35.16 -22.55 36.52
CA ASP A 437 35.79 -23.35 35.47
C ASP A 437 36.41 -24.62 36.04
N LYS A 438 36.94 -24.54 37.28
CA LYS A 438 37.39 -25.73 38.03
C LYS A 438 36.23 -26.70 38.27
N LYS A 439 35.06 -26.21 38.69
CA LYS A 439 33.83 -27.03 38.84
C LYS A 439 33.31 -27.62 37.53
N LYS A 440 33.42 -26.90 36.41
CA LYS A 440 33.05 -27.42 35.08
C LYS A 440 33.96 -28.57 34.64
N LEU A 441 35.27 -28.47 34.91
CA LEU A 441 36.23 -29.52 34.62
C LEU A 441 36.01 -30.75 35.50
N GLU A 442 35.72 -30.56 36.79
CA GLU A 442 35.32 -31.66 37.68
C GLU A 442 34.05 -32.37 37.19
N TRP A 443 33.02 -31.63 36.76
CA TRP A 443 31.80 -32.22 36.18
C TRP A 443 32.06 -33.02 34.89
N LEU A 444 32.98 -32.56 34.03
CA LEU A 444 33.36 -33.27 32.80
C LEU A 444 34.11 -34.58 33.10
N ILE A 445 34.94 -34.60 34.14
CA ILE A 445 35.65 -35.81 34.58
C ILE A 445 34.67 -36.81 35.19
N ASP A 446 33.72 -36.34 36.01
CA ASP A 446 32.75 -37.20 36.69
C ASP A 446 31.71 -37.80 35.73
N LYS A 447 31.26 -37.01 34.73
CA LYS A 447 30.35 -37.48 33.67
C LYS A 447 30.98 -38.55 32.77
N LYS A 448 32.31 -38.55 32.62
CA LYS A 448 33.02 -39.56 31.83
C LYS A 448 33.14 -40.89 32.59
N LYS A 449 33.24 -40.85 33.93
CA LYS A 449 33.20 -42.04 34.80
C LYS A 449 31.81 -42.68 34.93
N SER A 450 30.73 -41.97 34.59
CA SER A 450 29.37 -42.53 34.60
C SER A 450 28.93 -43.10 33.24
N GLN A 451 29.80 -43.08 32.22
CA GLN A 451 29.51 -43.62 30.88
C GLN A 451 30.49 -44.73 30.44
N GLU A 452 31.36 -45.19 31.35
CA GLU A 452 32.02 -46.50 31.32
C GLU A 452 31.43 -47.36 32.44
#